data_AF-A0A484Z9C0-F1
#
_entry.id   AF-A0A484Z9C0-F1
#
_cell.length_a   1.000
_cell.length_b   1.000
_cell.length_c   1.000
_cell.angle_alpha   90.00
_cell.angle_beta   90.00
_cell.angle_gamma   90.00
#
_symmetry.space_group_name_H-M   'P 1'
#
loop_
_entity.id
_entity.type
_entity.pdbx_description
1 polymer ?
#
loop_
_entity_poly.entity_id
_entity_poly.type
_entity_poly.pdbx_seq_one_letter_code
_entity_poly.pdbx_strand_id
1 'polypeptide(L)'
;MVSTSSSTPRSGVWYFSQGWKLVSLPGIRRFVILPLLINILLMGGAFWWLFTKLESWIPSLMSYVPDWLQWLNYLLWPVAVVSVLLVFGYFFSTIANWIAAPFNGLLAEQLEARLTGATPPDTGVLGIMKDVPRIMKREWQKFAWYLPRAIVLLILYFVPGIGQTVAPVLWFPVQRVDARHPVLRLPLR
;
A
#
# COMPACT_ATOMS: atom_id res chain seq x y z
N MET A 1 1.38 -26.16 43.59
CA MET A 1 1.07 -24.71 43.60
C MET A 1 1.33 -24.18 42.21
N VAL A 2 0.29 -23.79 41.47
CA VAL A 2 0.41 -23.27 40.10
C VAL A 2 0.77 -21.80 40.20
N SER A 3 1.99 -21.45 39.77
CA SER A 3 2.47 -20.07 39.74
C SER A 3 1.76 -19.33 38.60
N THR A 4 0.70 -18.60 38.91
CA THR A 4 0.05 -17.68 37.97
C THR A 4 1.02 -16.52 37.69
N SER A 5 1.75 -16.58 36.58
CA SER A 5 2.54 -15.44 36.10
C SER A 5 1.58 -14.33 35.67
N SER A 6 1.39 -13.35 36.54
CA SER A 6 0.64 -12.13 36.22
C SER A 6 1.32 -11.42 35.05
N SER A 7 0.76 -11.52 33.84
CA SER A 7 1.21 -10.74 32.70
C SER A 7 0.89 -9.27 32.98
N THR A 8 1.89 -8.49 33.39
CA THR A 8 1.77 -7.03 33.51
C THR A 8 1.19 -6.50 32.18
N PRO A 9 0.18 -5.61 32.18
CA PRO A 9 -0.34 -5.04 30.95
C PRO A 9 0.79 -4.24 30.30
N ARG A 10 1.43 -4.80 29.28
CA ARG A 10 2.54 -4.13 28.58
C ARG A 10 1.93 -3.14 27.59
N SER A 11 2.31 -1.86 27.73
CA SER A 11 1.79 -0.82 26.83
C SER A 11 2.22 -1.07 25.39
N GLY A 12 1.44 -0.62 24.40
CA GLY A 12 1.78 -0.75 22.98
C GLY A 12 3.15 -0.13 22.62
N VAL A 13 3.58 0.88 23.37
CA VAL A 13 4.91 1.52 23.23
C VAL A 13 6.03 0.54 23.59
N TRP A 14 5.81 -0.36 24.55
CA TRP A 14 6.77 -1.41 24.91
C TRP A 14 6.98 -2.39 23.75
N TYR A 15 5.91 -2.81 23.08
CA TYR A 15 6.00 -3.67 21.88
C TYR A 15 6.69 -2.97 20.71
N PHE A 16 6.47 -1.66 20.51
CA PHE A 16 7.19 -0.87 19.51
C PHE A 16 8.70 -0.83 19.77
N SER A 17 9.11 -0.57 21.02
CA SER A 17 10.53 -0.54 21.39
C SER A 17 11.21 -1.91 21.26
N GLN A 18 10.49 -3.00 21.54
CA GLN A 18 10.96 -4.36 21.29
C GLN A 18 11.09 -4.65 19.79
N GLY A 19 10.10 -4.28 18.98
CA GLY A 19 10.15 -4.41 17.53
C GLY A 19 11.41 -3.75 16.93
N TRP A 20 11.79 -2.57 17.43
CA TRP A 20 13.01 -1.88 17.00
C TRP A 20 14.30 -2.66 17.33
N LYS A 21 14.38 -3.26 18.51
CA LYS A 21 15.49 -4.16 18.89
C LYS A 21 15.54 -5.42 18.02
N LEU A 22 14.39 -6.00 17.69
CA LEU A 22 14.29 -7.20 16.85
C LEU A 22 14.66 -6.95 15.39
N VAL A 23 14.24 -5.82 14.81
CA VAL A 23 14.64 -5.39 13.44
C VAL A 23 16.16 -5.24 13.33
N SER A 24 16.82 -4.90 14.44
CA SER A 24 18.26 -4.70 14.53
C SER A 24 19.07 -6.01 14.67
N LEU A 25 18.46 -7.19 14.70
CA LEU A 25 19.19 -8.46 14.85
C LEU A 25 19.83 -8.95 13.53
N PRO A 26 21.05 -9.50 13.56
CA PRO A 26 21.82 -9.94 12.38
C PRO A 26 21.27 -11.24 11.73
N GLY A 27 20.10 -11.11 11.12
CA GLY A 27 19.40 -12.15 10.35
C GLY A 27 18.09 -11.61 9.77
N ILE A 28 17.37 -10.80 10.56
CA ILE A 28 16.12 -10.11 10.16
C ILE A 28 16.43 -8.86 9.31
N ARG A 29 17.58 -8.21 9.54
CA ARG A 29 18.01 -7.01 8.79
C ARG A 29 17.93 -7.18 7.27
N ARG A 30 18.31 -8.33 6.71
CA ARG A 30 18.27 -8.56 5.25
C ARG A 30 16.84 -8.50 4.70
N PHE A 31 15.88 -9.03 5.45
CA PHE A 31 14.47 -9.03 5.06
C PHE A 31 13.80 -7.66 5.19
N VAL A 32 14.35 -6.75 6.02
CA VAL A 32 13.88 -5.36 6.13
C VAL A 32 14.58 -4.44 5.12
N ILE A 33 15.88 -4.66 4.90
CA ILE A 33 16.69 -3.85 3.98
C ILE A 33 16.29 -4.13 2.54
N LEU A 34 15.99 -5.38 2.17
CA LEU A 34 15.71 -5.73 0.77
C LEU A 34 14.46 -5.03 0.20
N PRO A 35 13.30 -4.96 0.90
CA PRO A 35 12.14 -4.20 0.45
C PRO A 35 12.41 -2.69 0.41
N LEU A 36 13.14 -2.16 1.40
CA LEU A 36 13.53 -0.75 1.43
C LEU A 36 14.44 -0.40 0.26
N LEU A 37 15.41 -1.25 -0.05
CA LEU A 37 16.37 -1.05 -1.13
C LEU A 37 15.67 -1.14 -2.49
N ILE A 38 14.81 -2.15 -2.67
CA ILE A 38 13.94 -2.25 -3.85
C ILE A 38 13.12 -0.97 -3.99
N ASN A 39 12.46 -0.51 -2.92
CA ASN A 39 11.65 0.70 -2.94
C ASN A 39 12.46 1.95 -3.26
N ILE A 40 13.66 2.12 -2.70
CA ILE A 40 14.52 3.28 -2.99
C ILE A 40 14.99 3.26 -4.44
N LEU A 41 15.41 2.11 -4.97
CA LEU A 41 15.84 1.99 -6.37
C LEU A 41 14.68 2.25 -7.33
N LEU A 42 13.53 1.63 -7.05
CA LEU A 42 12.30 1.79 -7.80
C LEU A 42 11.86 3.26 -7.78
N MET A 43 11.68 3.84 -6.59
CA MET A 43 11.17 5.20 -6.42
C MET A 43 12.17 6.23 -6.96
N GLY A 44 13.45 6.08 -6.65
CA GLY A 44 14.50 6.96 -7.17
C GLY A 44 14.60 6.92 -8.69
N GLY A 45 14.60 5.72 -9.28
CA GLY A 45 14.62 5.56 -10.74
C GLY A 45 13.36 6.10 -11.42
N ALA A 46 12.20 5.90 -10.79
CA ALA A 46 10.92 6.39 -11.29
C ALA A 46 10.83 7.92 -11.21
N PHE A 47 11.27 8.54 -10.12
CA PHE A 47 11.36 9.99 -10.01
C PHE A 47 12.36 10.56 -11.02
N TRP A 48 13.53 9.95 -11.16
CA TRP A 48 14.51 10.36 -12.17
C TRP A 48 13.89 10.35 -13.57
N TRP A 49 13.25 9.26 -13.97
CA TRP A 49 12.56 9.15 -15.24
C TRP A 49 11.43 10.18 -15.37
N LEU A 50 10.64 10.40 -14.31
CA LEU A 50 9.57 11.38 -14.29
C LEU A 50 10.10 12.80 -14.55
N PHE A 51 11.19 13.20 -13.89
CA PHE A 51 11.81 14.51 -14.11
C PHE A 51 12.22 14.69 -15.57
N THR A 52 12.84 13.67 -16.18
CA THR A 52 13.19 13.74 -17.61
C THR A 52 11.97 13.84 -18.53
N LYS A 53 10.81 13.31 -18.13
CA LYS A 53 9.58 13.41 -18.92
C LYS A 53 8.83 14.71 -18.70
N LEU A 54 8.84 15.25 -17.48
CA LEU A 54 8.19 16.51 -17.13
C LEU A 54 8.71 17.67 -17.99
N GLU A 55 10.01 17.70 -18.28
CA GLU A 55 10.61 18.70 -19.18
C GLU A 55 9.97 18.71 -20.58
N SER A 56 9.48 17.57 -21.06
CA SER A 56 8.83 17.45 -22.36
C SER A 56 7.29 17.55 -22.29
N TRP A 57 6.69 16.99 -21.24
CA TRP A 57 5.24 16.90 -21.10
C TRP A 57 4.61 18.22 -20.71
N ILE A 58 5.26 19.01 -19.84
CA ILE A 58 4.71 20.29 -19.42
C ILE A 58 4.62 21.28 -20.60
N PRO A 59 5.69 21.52 -21.38
CA PRO A 59 5.59 22.39 -22.55
C PRO A 59 4.59 21.88 -23.58
N SER A 60 4.49 20.56 -23.78
CA SER A 60 3.53 19.95 -24.70
C SER A 60 2.08 20.10 -24.24
N LEU A 61 1.81 20.15 -22.93
CA LEU A 61 0.47 20.45 -22.42
C LEU A 61 0.15 21.94 -22.55
N MET A 62 1.16 22.81 -22.35
CA MET A 62 1.02 24.26 -22.48
C MET A 62 0.84 24.71 -23.94
N SER A 63 1.32 23.93 -24.93
CA SER A 63 1.14 24.27 -26.35
C SER A 63 -0.30 24.15 -26.84
N TYR A 64 -1.18 23.47 -26.09
CA TYR A 64 -2.63 23.45 -26.37
C TYR A 64 -3.35 24.70 -25.85
N VAL A 65 -2.69 25.54 -25.05
CA VAL A 65 -3.28 26.75 -24.48
C VAL A 65 -3.12 27.90 -25.48
N PRO A 66 -4.24 28.49 -25.96
CA PRO A 66 -4.18 29.60 -26.91
C PRO A 66 -3.60 30.88 -26.29
N ASP A 67 -3.04 31.76 -27.12
CA ASP A 67 -2.21 32.90 -26.66
C ASP A 67 -2.92 33.87 -25.70
N TRP A 68 -4.23 34.05 -25.84
CA TRP A 68 -5.03 34.91 -24.96
C TRP A 68 -5.20 34.35 -23.52
N LEU A 69 -4.96 33.05 -23.33
CA LEU A 69 -4.99 32.35 -22.04
C LEU A 69 -3.59 32.17 -21.44
N GLN A 70 -2.53 32.74 -22.03
CA GLN A 70 -1.14 32.58 -21.55
C GLN A 70 -0.95 33.05 -20.10
N TRP A 71 -1.73 34.03 -19.63
CA TRP A 71 -1.69 34.47 -18.24
C TRP A 71 -2.05 33.35 -17.25
N LEU A 72 -2.87 32.38 -17.68
CA LEU A 72 -3.28 31.23 -16.88
C LEU A 72 -2.14 30.21 -16.73
N ASN A 73 -1.14 30.20 -17.63
CA ASN A 73 0.01 29.29 -17.55
C ASN A 73 0.81 29.47 -16.27
N TYR A 74 0.86 30.68 -15.71
CA TYR A 74 1.50 30.94 -14.42
C TYR A 74 0.86 30.13 -13.29
N LEU A 75 -0.45 29.88 -13.35
CA LEU A 75 -1.18 29.08 -12.38
C LEU A 75 -1.24 27.60 -12.76
N LEU A 76 -1.40 27.28 -14.05
CA LEU A 76 -1.46 25.91 -14.54
C LEU A 76 -0.14 25.17 -14.38
N TRP A 77 1.00 25.85 -14.49
CA TRP A 77 2.31 25.21 -14.38
C TRP A 77 2.54 24.59 -13.00
N PRO A 78 2.41 25.33 -11.87
CA PRO A 78 2.53 24.74 -10.53
C PRO A 78 1.49 23.63 -10.30
N VAL A 79 0.25 23.84 -10.72
CA VAL A 79 -0.83 22.87 -10.54
C VAL A 79 -0.54 21.59 -11.31
N ALA A 80 -0.05 21.68 -12.54
CA ALA A 80 0.31 20.52 -13.35
C ALA A 80 1.50 19.77 -12.75
N VAL A 81 2.55 20.47 -12.33
CA VAL A 81 3.72 19.86 -11.66
C VAL A 81 3.27 19.10 -10.41
N VAL A 82 2.53 19.76 -9.51
CA VAL A 82 2.06 19.16 -8.26
C VAL A 82 1.11 17.99 -8.54
N SER A 83 0.19 18.14 -9.49
CA SER A 83 -0.75 17.06 -9.85
C SER A 83 -0.03 15.84 -10.38
N VAL A 84 0.95 16.02 -11.27
CA VAL A 84 1.75 14.91 -11.81
C VAL A 84 2.56 14.26 -10.69
N LEU A 85 3.20 15.04 -9.82
CA LEU A 85 3.95 14.51 -8.67
C LEU A 85 3.06 13.71 -7.71
N LEU A 86 1.85 14.20 -7.43
CA LEU A 86 0.89 13.52 -6.55
C LEU A 86 0.35 12.23 -7.17
N VAL A 87 -0.13 12.28 -8.42
CA VAL A 87 -0.66 11.11 -9.11
C VAL A 87 0.44 10.06 -9.28
N PHE A 88 1.62 10.47 -9.72
CA PHE A 88 2.76 9.58 -9.88
C PHE A 88 3.23 9.02 -8.54
N GLY A 89 3.37 9.87 -7.52
CA GLY A 89 3.78 9.45 -6.18
C GLY A 89 2.80 8.43 -5.57
N TYR A 90 1.49 8.65 -5.71
CA TYR A 90 0.48 7.72 -5.23
C TYR A 90 0.46 6.40 -6.01
N PHE A 91 0.52 6.48 -7.35
CA PHE A 91 0.61 5.31 -8.22
C PHE A 91 1.83 4.46 -7.88
N PHE A 92 2.98 5.12 -7.73
CA PHE A 92 4.22 4.47 -7.40
C PHE A 92 4.23 3.87 -6.00
N SER A 93 3.73 4.62 -5.01
CA SER A 93 3.58 4.13 -3.64
C SER A 93 2.71 2.88 -3.58
N THR A 94 1.63 2.84 -4.37
CA THR A 94 0.75 1.67 -4.48
C THR A 94 1.52 0.46 -5.02
N ILE A 95 2.28 0.62 -6.10
CA ILE A 95 3.12 -0.45 -6.68
C ILE A 95 4.21 -0.90 -5.70
N ALA A 96 4.91 0.04 -5.07
CA ALA A 96 5.96 -0.26 -4.10
C ALA A 96 5.40 -1.05 -2.92
N ASN A 97 4.23 -0.65 -2.40
CA ASN A 97 3.54 -1.37 -1.33
C ASN A 97 3.10 -2.77 -1.77
N TRP A 98 2.63 -2.94 -3.01
CA TRP A 98 2.32 -4.26 -3.57
C TRP A 98 3.55 -5.17 -3.68
N ILE A 99 4.69 -4.62 -4.09
CA ILE A 99 5.96 -5.35 -4.16
C ILE A 99 6.49 -5.68 -2.76
N ALA A 100 6.31 -4.78 -1.79
CA ALA A 100 6.77 -4.96 -0.41
C ALA A 100 5.91 -5.93 0.41
N ALA A 101 4.61 -6.04 0.11
CA ALA A 101 3.66 -6.91 0.80
C ALA A 101 4.16 -8.35 1.05
N PRO A 102 4.69 -9.10 0.05
CA PRO A 102 5.21 -10.46 0.28
C PRO A 102 6.40 -10.49 1.25
N PHE A 103 7.27 -9.48 1.23
CA PHE A 103 8.41 -9.42 2.13
C PHE A 103 8.03 -9.06 3.56
N ASN A 104 7.04 -8.17 3.72
CA ASN A 104 6.48 -7.83 5.02
C ASN A 104 5.83 -9.05 5.70
N GLY A 105 5.20 -9.95 4.92
CA GLY A 105 4.69 -11.23 5.42
C GLY A 105 5.80 -12.17 5.90
N LEU A 106 6.86 -12.33 5.11
CA LEU A 106 8.02 -13.15 5.49
C LEU A 106 8.69 -12.68 6.78
N LEU A 107 8.82 -11.36 6.92
CA LEU A 107 9.36 -10.73 8.12
C LEU A 107 8.54 -11.10 9.36
N ALA A 108 7.21 -11.08 9.25
CA ALA A 108 6.31 -11.42 10.34
C ALA A 108 6.44 -12.90 10.74
N GLU A 109 6.50 -13.83 9.77
CA GLU A 109 6.68 -15.26 10.03
C GLU A 109 8.03 -15.57 10.68
N GLN A 110 9.12 -14.95 10.19
CA GLN A 110 10.45 -15.10 10.79
C GLN A 110 10.51 -14.52 12.21
N LEU A 111 9.81 -13.41 12.45
CA LEU A 111 9.69 -12.81 13.79
C LEU A 111 8.91 -13.72 14.75
N GLU A 112 7.81 -14.31 14.29
CA GLU A 112 7.00 -15.25 15.07
C GLU A 112 7.77 -16.52 15.41
N ALA A 113 8.48 -17.11 14.44
CA ALA A 113 9.31 -18.29 14.66
C ALA A 113 10.40 -18.02 15.72
N ARG A 114 11.04 -16.85 15.66
CA ARG A 114 12.07 -16.42 16.63
C ARG A 114 11.51 -16.16 18.03
N LEU A 115 10.31 -15.59 18.14
CA LEU A 115 9.67 -15.32 19.44
C LEU A 115 9.09 -16.59 20.09
N THR A 116 8.67 -17.56 19.28
CA THR A 116 8.04 -18.81 19.75
C THR A 116 9.04 -19.96 19.90
N GLY A 117 10.28 -19.79 19.41
CA GLY A 117 11.32 -20.82 19.42
C GLY A 117 11.06 -21.97 18.44
N ALA A 118 10.09 -21.82 17.54
CA ALA A 118 9.80 -22.79 16.48
C ALA A 118 10.89 -22.71 15.39
N THR A 119 11.21 -23.85 14.77
CA THR A 119 12.13 -23.91 13.63
C THR A 119 11.69 -22.91 12.56
N PRO A 120 12.55 -21.97 12.13
CA PRO A 120 12.23 -21.07 11.04
C PRO A 120 11.81 -21.89 9.82
N PRO A 121 10.64 -21.64 9.22
CA PRO A 121 10.33 -22.28 7.95
C PRO A 121 11.40 -21.89 6.94
N ASP A 122 11.94 -22.89 6.25
CA ASP A 122 13.04 -22.78 5.27
C ASP A 122 12.58 -22.12 3.94
N THR A 123 11.49 -21.38 4.00
CA THR A 123 10.90 -20.66 2.87
C THR A 123 11.66 -19.35 2.70
N GLY A 124 12.87 -19.45 2.13
CA GLY A 124 13.65 -18.27 1.74
C GLY A 124 12.89 -17.38 0.75
N VAL A 125 13.45 -16.20 0.44
CA VAL A 125 12.88 -15.19 -0.49
C VAL A 125 12.35 -15.81 -1.81
N LEU A 126 13.01 -16.87 -2.28
CA LEU A 126 12.65 -17.64 -3.48
C LEU A 126 11.34 -18.45 -3.37
N GLY A 127 10.98 -18.95 -2.18
CA GLY A 127 9.74 -19.68 -1.95
C GLY A 127 8.54 -18.75 -2.06
N ILE A 128 8.61 -17.58 -1.42
CA ILE A 128 7.54 -16.59 -1.50
C ILE A 128 7.45 -15.95 -2.88
N MET A 129 8.55 -15.71 -3.59
CA MET A 129 8.47 -15.26 -4.99
C MET A 129 7.66 -16.22 -5.88
N LYS A 130 7.64 -17.52 -5.58
CA LYS A 130 6.79 -18.51 -6.26
C LYS A 130 5.32 -18.39 -5.84
N ASP A 131 5.06 -17.96 -4.62
CA ASP A 131 3.70 -17.74 -4.09
C ASP A 131 3.13 -16.34 -4.41
N VAL A 132 3.98 -15.34 -4.72
CA VAL A 132 3.58 -13.98 -5.16
C VAL A 132 2.52 -14.01 -6.25
N PRO A 133 2.65 -14.74 -7.37
CA PRO A 133 1.62 -14.74 -8.41
C PRO A 133 0.29 -15.32 -7.91
N ARG A 134 0.31 -16.31 -7.00
CA ARG A 134 -0.89 -16.87 -6.38
C ARG A 134 -1.55 -15.88 -5.44
N ILE A 135 -0.77 -15.14 -4.66
CA ILE A 135 -1.25 -14.09 -3.74
C ILE A 135 -1.82 -12.91 -4.55
N MET A 136 -1.11 -12.44 -5.57
CA MET A 136 -1.56 -11.36 -6.47
C MET A 136 -2.86 -11.71 -7.17
N LYS A 137 -3.03 -12.95 -7.64
CA LYS A 137 -4.29 -13.42 -8.23
C LYS A 137 -5.47 -13.31 -7.26
N ARG A 138 -5.25 -13.57 -5.97
CA ARG A 138 -6.29 -13.43 -4.93
C ARG A 138 -6.58 -11.97 -4.60
N GLU A 139 -5.56 -11.12 -4.48
CA GLU A 139 -5.75 -9.69 -4.25
C GLU A 139 -6.47 -9.02 -5.43
N TRP A 140 -6.17 -9.46 -6.65
CA TRP A 140 -6.90 -9.06 -7.86
C TRP A 140 -8.38 -9.47 -7.82
N GLN A 141 -8.70 -10.66 -7.29
CA GLN A 141 -10.10 -11.08 -7.11
C GLN A 141 -10.83 -10.21 -6.09
N LYS A 142 -10.17 -9.79 -5.00
CA LYS A 142 -10.75 -8.84 -4.04
C LYS A 142 -11.00 -7.48 -4.69
N PHE A 143 -10.01 -6.96 -5.42
CA PHE A 143 -10.13 -5.70 -6.14
C PHE A 143 -11.25 -5.74 -7.19
N ALA A 144 -11.29 -6.78 -8.02
CA ALA A 144 -12.32 -6.97 -9.05
C ALA A 144 -13.73 -7.09 -8.47
N TRP A 145 -13.87 -7.69 -7.28
CA TRP A 145 -15.15 -7.77 -6.59
C TRP A 145 -15.57 -6.44 -5.95
N TYR A 146 -14.59 -5.63 -5.51
CA TYR A 146 -14.82 -4.32 -4.91
C TYR A 146 -15.12 -3.23 -5.95
N LEU A 147 -14.46 -3.30 -7.11
CA LEU A 147 -14.53 -2.32 -8.19
C LEU A 147 -15.95 -1.96 -8.65
N PRO A 148 -16.86 -2.91 -8.95
CA PRO A 148 -18.22 -2.56 -9.39
C PRO A 148 -18.99 -1.76 -8.33
N ARG A 149 -18.73 -1.99 -7.05
CA ARG A 149 -19.42 -1.28 -5.96
C ARG A 149 -18.84 0.09 -5.73
N ALA A 150 -17.53 0.22 -5.83
CA ALA A 150 -16.87 1.51 -5.85
C ALA A 150 -17.41 2.39 -7.00
N ILE A 151 -17.67 1.81 -8.17
CA ILE A 151 -18.29 2.52 -9.30
C ILE A 151 -19.74 2.94 -8.97
N VAL A 152 -20.56 2.06 -8.39
CA VAL A 152 -21.93 2.43 -7.96
C VAL A 152 -21.92 3.60 -6.97
N LEU A 153 -21.00 3.57 -5.99
CA LEU A 153 -20.83 4.64 -5.01
C LEU A 153 -20.29 5.93 -5.64
N LEU A 154 -19.40 5.83 -6.62
CA LEU A 154 -18.89 6.98 -7.39
C LEU A 154 -20.04 7.65 -8.16
N ILE A 155 -20.87 6.86 -8.86
CA ILE A 155 -22.05 7.35 -9.58
C ILE A 155 -23.02 8.02 -8.62
N LEU A 156 -23.25 7.43 -7.44
CA LEU A 156 -24.09 8.01 -6.41
C LEU A 156 -23.53 9.36 -5.91
N TYR A 157 -22.21 9.48 -5.76
CA TYR A 157 -21.54 10.71 -5.33
C TYR A 157 -21.71 11.87 -6.31
N PHE A 158 -21.88 11.57 -7.61
CA PHE A 158 -22.17 12.57 -8.64
C PHE A 158 -23.60 13.14 -8.56
N VAL A 159 -24.50 12.56 -7.76
CA VAL A 159 -25.84 13.10 -7.53
C VAL A 159 -25.78 14.17 -6.43
N PRO A 160 -25.88 15.48 -6.76
CA PRO A 160 -25.80 16.55 -5.77
C PRO A 160 -26.92 16.41 -4.72
N GLY A 161 -26.58 16.65 -3.45
CA GLY A 161 -27.51 16.55 -2.30
C GLY A 161 -27.66 15.14 -1.72
N ILE A 162 -27.86 14.11 -2.56
CA ILE A 162 -28.06 12.72 -2.12
C ILE A 162 -26.73 11.99 -1.95
N GLY A 163 -25.81 12.15 -2.91
CA GLY A 163 -24.53 11.43 -2.92
C GLY A 163 -23.66 11.68 -1.70
N GLN A 164 -23.57 12.94 -1.26
CA GLN A 164 -22.69 13.35 -0.16
C GLN A 164 -23.24 12.96 1.23
N THR A 165 -24.55 12.81 1.38
CA THR A 165 -25.20 12.41 2.65
C THR A 165 -25.46 10.91 2.75
N VAL A 166 -25.83 10.26 1.64
CA VAL A 166 -26.19 8.84 1.62
C VAL A 166 -24.96 7.93 1.42
N ALA A 167 -23.93 8.39 0.68
CA ALA A 167 -22.74 7.55 0.47
C ALA A 167 -22.01 7.16 1.76
N PRO A 168 -21.76 8.07 2.73
CA PRO A 168 -21.14 7.69 4.00
C PRO A 168 -22.00 6.70 4.80
N VAL A 169 -23.33 6.86 4.76
CA VAL A 169 -24.28 6.01 5.50
C VAL A 169 -24.40 4.61 4.89
N LEU A 170 -24.41 4.50 3.56
CA LEU A 170 -24.42 3.21 2.85
C LEU A 170 -23.06 2.50 2.88
N TRP A 171 -21.96 3.24 3.05
CA TRP A 171 -20.62 2.68 3.11
C TRP A 171 -20.42 1.75 4.31
N PHE A 172 -20.92 2.13 5.50
CA PHE A 172 -20.81 1.34 6.72
C PHE A 172 -21.40 -0.08 6.63
N PRO A 173 -22.65 -0.29 6.17
CA PRO A 173 -23.22 -1.63 6.00
C PRO A 173 -22.57 -2.42 4.86
N VAL A 174 -22.15 -1.76 3.77
CA VAL A 174 -21.40 -2.43 2.68
C VAL A 174 -20.09 -3.01 3.20
N GLN A 175 -19.31 -2.26 3.99
CA GLN A 175 -18.09 -2.79 4.62
C GLN A 175 -18.35 -3.96 5.57
N ARG A 176 -19.49 -3.95 6.31
CA ARG A 176 -19.85 -5.07 7.19
C ARG A 176 -20.23 -6.35 6.45
N VAL A 177 -20.91 -6.23 5.31
CA VAL A 177 -21.24 -7.38 4.44
C VAL A 177 -19.96 -7.95 3.83
N ASP A 178 -19.02 -7.08 3.46
CA ASP A 178 -17.72 -7.46 2.92
C ASP A 178 -16.87 -8.23 3.94
N ALA A 179 -16.89 -7.81 5.20
CA ALA A 179 -16.24 -8.53 6.30
C ALA A 179 -16.82 -9.94 6.55
N ARG A 180 -18.00 -10.29 6.01
CA ARG A 180 -18.65 -11.60 6.16
C ARG A 180 -18.55 -12.49 4.93
N HIS A 181 -18.01 -12.01 3.81
CA HIS A 181 -17.99 -12.77 2.57
C HIS A 181 -16.90 -13.88 2.56
N PRO A 182 -17.22 -15.13 2.17
CA PRO A 182 -16.29 -16.27 2.26
C PRO A 182 -15.03 -16.11 1.39
N VAL A 183 -15.11 -15.34 0.31
CA VAL A 183 -13.97 -15.02 -0.57
C VAL A 183 -12.92 -14.12 0.12
N LEU A 184 -13.33 -13.30 1.07
CA LEU A 184 -12.48 -12.35 1.81
C LEU A 184 -11.91 -12.94 3.12
N ARG A 185 -12.40 -14.10 3.57
CA ARG A 185 -12.05 -14.73 4.87
C ARG A 185 -11.03 -15.86 4.82
N LEU A 186 -10.51 -16.22 3.64
CA LEU A 186 -9.61 -17.37 3.56
C LEU A 186 -8.32 -17.08 4.35
N PRO A 187 -8.04 -17.85 5.43
CA PRO A 187 -6.82 -17.68 6.20
C PRO A 187 -5.61 -17.99 5.31
N LEU A 188 -4.52 -17.25 5.55
CA LEU A 188 -3.19 -17.58 5.04
C LEU A 188 -2.78 -18.92 5.68
N ARG A 189 -3.05 -20.01 4.97
CA ARG A 189 -2.42 -21.31 5.15
C ARG A 189 -1.94 -21.78 3.79
#